data_AF-A0A9Q0TBC1-F1
#
_entry.id   AF-A0A9Q0TBC1-F1
#
_cell.length_a   1.000
_cell.length_b   1.000
_cell.length_c   1.000
_cell.angle_alpha   90.00
_cell.angle_beta   90.00
_cell.angle_gamma   90.00
#
_symmetry.space_group_name_H-M   'P 1'
#
loop_
_entity.id
_entity.type
_entity.pdbx_description
1 polymer ?
#
loop_
_entity_poly.entity_id
_entity_poly.type
_entity_poly.pdbx_seq_one_letter_code
_entity_poly.pdbx_strand_id
1 'polypeptide(L)'
;MSSVLLPKEGAAAGDKKKKRVKKSTETYKIYIFKLAQESSRLARYNKKPTITSREIQTAVRLVLPGELAKHAVSEGTKAVTKFTSS
;
A
#
# COMPACT_ATOMS: atom_id res chain seq x y z
N MET A 1 45.17 24.31 35.39
CA MET A 1 44.09 24.00 36.34
C MET A 1 42.78 24.42 35.70
N SER A 2 41.81 23.51 35.75
CA SER A 2 40.38 23.72 35.50
C SER A 2 39.90 23.74 34.05
N SER A 3 39.91 22.55 33.42
CA SER A 3 38.80 22.12 32.57
C SER A 3 37.52 22.17 33.39
N VAL A 4 36.60 23.08 33.07
CA VAL A 4 35.26 23.11 33.66
C VAL A 4 34.28 22.51 32.66
N LEU A 5 33.54 21.55 33.19
CA LEU A 5 32.57 20.65 32.59
C LEU A 5 31.60 21.26 31.56
N LEU A 6 31.43 20.54 30.45
CA LEU A 6 30.11 20.34 29.82
C LEU A 6 29.29 19.41 30.72
N PRO A 7 28.02 19.73 31.01
CA PRO A 7 26.95 18.98 30.34
C PRO A 7 25.64 19.78 30.17
N LYS A 8 25.02 19.70 29.00
CA LYS A 8 23.57 19.83 28.85
C LYS A 8 23.14 18.95 27.68
N GLU A 9 22.73 17.73 28.02
CA GLU A 9 21.93 16.87 27.15
C GLU A 9 20.70 17.64 26.66
N GLY A 10 20.50 17.63 25.35
CA GLY A 10 19.29 18.10 24.67
C GLY A 10 18.87 17.03 23.67
N ALA A 11 18.48 15.86 24.17
CA ALA A 11 17.84 14.82 23.36
C ALA A 11 16.45 15.30 22.94
N ALA A 12 16.25 15.55 21.64
CA ALA A 12 14.92 15.68 21.06
C ALA A 12 14.92 15.25 19.58
N ALA A 13 15.34 14.01 19.31
CA ALA A 13 15.29 13.39 17.99
C ALA A 13 14.34 12.17 17.91
N GLY A 14 13.38 12.04 18.84
CA GLY A 14 12.53 10.84 18.97
C GLY A 14 11.15 10.89 18.29
N ASP A 15 10.48 12.05 18.26
CA ASP A 15 9.01 12.07 18.05
C ASP A 15 8.50 12.22 16.61
N LYS A 16 9.34 12.66 15.65
CA LYS A 16 8.91 12.85 14.26
C LYS A 16 8.73 11.54 13.48
N LYS A 17 9.37 10.44 13.89
CA LYS A 17 9.34 9.16 13.17
C LYS A 17 8.00 8.42 13.36
N LYS A 18 7.38 8.50 14.54
CA LYS A 18 6.15 7.75 14.87
C LYS A 18 4.88 8.35 14.24
N LYS A 19 4.80 9.67 14.10
CA LYS A 19 3.66 10.38 13.49
C LYS A 19 3.60 10.22 11.96
N ARG A 20 4.77 10.08 11.31
CA ARG A 20 4.89 9.86 9.86
C ARG A 20 4.51 8.42 9.46
N VAL A 21 4.82 7.44 10.29
CA VAL A 21 4.47 6.02 10.07
C VAL A 21 2.96 5.77 10.22
N LYS A 22 2.29 6.41 11.18
CA LYS A 22 0.84 6.26 11.39
C LYS A 22 0.00 6.80 10.24
N LYS A 23 0.40 7.93 9.65
CA LYS A 23 -0.25 8.50 8.45
C LYS A 23 -0.08 7.63 7.20
N SER A 24 1.01 6.84 7.15
CA SER A 24 1.30 5.92 6.06
C SER A 24 0.37 4.69 6.07
N THR A 25 -0.02 4.20 7.25
CA THR A 25 -0.93 3.04 7.37
C THR A 25 -2.39 3.41 7.09
N GLU A 26 -2.82 4.62 7.43
CA GLU A 26 -4.14 5.16 7.03
C GLU A 26 -4.33 5.15 5.52
N THR A 27 -3.29 5.57 4.79
CA THR A 27 -3.29 5.67 3.33
C THR A 27 -3.43 4.29 2.69
N TYR A 28 -2.73 3.28 3.23
CA TYR A 28 -2.79 1.91 2.73
C TYR A 28 -4.19 1.30 2.88
N LYS A 29 -4.86 1.54 4.02
CA LYS A 29 -6.24 1.10 4.24
C LYS A 29 -7.21 1.66 3.21
N ILE A 30 -7.06 2.94 2.85
CA ILE A 30 -7.91 3.60 1.85
C ILE A 30 -7.74 2.94 0.48
N TYR A 31 -6.51 2.62 0.07
CA TYR A 31 -6.25 1.99 -1.23
C TYR A 31 -6.87 0.60 -1.34
N ILE A 32 -6.76 -0.24 -0.30
CA ILE A 32 -7.39 -1.56 -0.29
C ILE A 32 -8.91 -1.44 -0.40
N PHE A 33 -9.51 -0.52 0.35
CA PHE A 33 -10.95 -0.32 0.30
C PHE A 33 -11.41 0.13 -1.09
N LYS A 34 -10.68 1.07 -1.71
CA LYS A 34 -10.93 1.51 -3.09
C LYS A 34 -10.82 0.35 -4.09
N LEU A 35 -9.80 -0.51 -3.96
CA LEU A 35 -9.64 -1.68 -4.82
C LEU A 35 -10.82 -2.63 -4.73
N ALA A 36 -11.29 -2.94 -3.52
CA ALA A 36 -12.44 -3.81 -3.33
C ALA A 36 -13.71 -3.22 -3.97
N GLN A 37 -13.95 -1.91 -3.77
CA GLN A 37 -15.11 -1.23 -4.33
C GLN A 37 -15.07 -1.17 -5.87
N GLU A 38 -13.91 -0.83 -6.45
CA GLU A 38 -13.75 -0.79 -7.91
C GLU A 38 -13.85 -2.19 -8.53
N SER A 39 -13.32 -3.22 -7.89
CA SER A 39 -13.43 -4.61 -8.36
C SER A 39 -14.88 -5.09 -8.37
N SER A 40 -15.66 -4.73 -7.34
CA SER A 40 -17.10 -5.02 -7.28
C SER A 40 -17.87 -4.28 -8.38
N ARG A 41 -17.55 -3.00 -8.63
CA ARG A 41 -18.14 -2.24 -9.74
C ARG A 41 -17.84 -2.89 -11.09
N LEU A 42 -16.59 -3.27 -11.34
CA LEU A 42 -16.17 -3.94 -12.57
C LEU A 42 -16.90 -5.27 -12.79
N ALA A 43 -17.07 -6.08 -11.75
CA ALA A 43 -17.84 -7.32 -11.84
C ALA A 43 -19.30 -7.06 -12.23
N ARG A 44 -19.93 -6.05 -11.61
CA ARG A 44 -21.31 -5.64 -11.94
C ARG A 44 -21.44 -5.10 -13.36
N TYR A 45 -20.49 -4.28 -13.83
CA TYR A 45 -20.47 -3.79 -15.21
C TYR A 45 -20.39 -4.92 -16.23
N ASN A 46 -19.55 -5.92 -15.95
CA ASN A 46 -19.41 -7.11 -16.78
C ASN A 46 -20.53 -8.14 -16.57
N LYS A 47 -21.55 -7.84 -15.73
CA LYS A 47 -22.66 -8.74 -15.37
C LYS A 47 -22.19 -10.10 -14.84
N LYS A 48 -21.02 -10.13 -14.18
CA LYS A 48 -20.46 -11.35 -13.59
C LYS A 48 -20.81 -11.40 -12.09
N PRO A 49 -21.30 -12.54 -11.59
CA PRO A 49 -21.54 -12.72 -10.15
C PRO A 49 -20.24 -12.91 -9.36
N THR A 50 -19.14 -13.26 -10.03
CA THR A 50 -17.85 -13.60 -9.42
C THR A 50 -16.81 -12.52 -9.74
N ILE A 51 -16.12 -12.02 -8.71
CA ILE A 51 -14.94 -11.17 -8.87
C ILE A 51 -13.75 -12.09 -9.12
N THR A 52 -13.12 -11.98 -10.30
CA THR A 52 -11.94 -12.75 -10.67
C THR A 52 -10.66 -11.92 -10.54
N SER A 53 -9.50 -12.57 -10.65
CA SER A 53 -8.19 -11.90 -10.69
C SER A 53 -8.11 -10.81 -11.78
N ARG A 54 -8.91 -10.92 -12.85
CA ARG A 54 -8.99 -9.91 -13.92
C ARG A 54 -9.64 -8.60 -13.47
N GLU A 55 -10.70 -8.68 -12.67
CA GLU A 55 -11.34 -7.49 -12.10
C GLU A 55 -10.39 -6.82 -11.11
N ILE A 56 -9.70 -7.59 -10.26
CA ILE A 56 -8.67 -7.06 -9.35
C ILE A 56 -7.54 -6.37 -10.13
N GLN A 57 -6.99 -7.01 -11.16
CA GLN A 57 -5.90 -6.46 -11.97
C GLN A 57 -6.30 -5.14 -12.66
N THR A 58 -7.55 -5.06 -13.12
CA THR A 58 -8.09 -3.85 -13.74
C THR A 58 -8.30 -2.75 -12.70
N ALA A 59 -8.87 -3.08 -11.53
CA ALA A 59 -9.02 -2.15 -10.43
C ALA A 59 -7.67 -1.57 -9.95
N VAL A 60 -6.62 -2.38 -9.92
CA VAL A 60 -5.25 -1.94 -9.58
C VAL A 60 -4.76 -0.85 -10.53
N ARG A 61 -5.00 -1.01 -11.85
CA ARG A 61 -4.62 0.00 -12.85
C ARG A 61 -5.45 1.29 -12.77
N LEU A 62 -6.68 1.22 -12.24
CA LEU A 62 -7.54 2.39 -12.07
C LEU A 62 -7.25 3.15 -10.77
N VAL A 63 -6.86 2.45 -9.71
CA VAL A 63 -6.69 3.02 -8.37
C VAL A 63 -5.26 3.51 -8.11
N LEU A 64 -4.25 2.83 -8.67
CA LEU A 64 -2.84 3.17 -8.45
C LEU A 64 -2.26 3.97 -9.62
N PRO A 65 -1.40 4.97 -9.35
CA PRO A 65 -0.77 5.77 -10.41
C PRO A 65 0.45 5.07 -11.02
N GLY A 66 0.61 5.22 -12.34
CA GLY A 66 1.86 5.02 -13.08
C GLY A 66 2.63 3.73 -12.76
N GLU A 67 3.86 3.89 -12.27
CA GLU A 67 4.79 2.77 -12.03
C GLU A 67 4.35 1.83 -10.90
N LEU A 68 3.64 2.36 -9.90
CA LEU A 68 3.10 1.56 -8.79
C LEU A 68 2.09 0.53 -9.30
N ALA A 69 1.24 0.92 -10.26
CA ALA A 69 0.28 0.00 -10.87
C ALA A 69 1.00 -1.12 -11.64
N LYS A 70 2.07 -0.82 -12.37
CA LYS A 70 2.84 -1.82 -13.13
C LYS A 70 3.49 -2.85 -12.21
N HIS A 71 4.16 -2.39 -11.15
CA HIS A 71 4.77 -3.27 -10.16
C HIS A 71 3.72 -4.13 -9.43
N ALA A 72 2.62 -3.52 -8.97
CA ALA A 72 1.54 -4.24 -8.30
C ALA A 72 0.91 -5.32 -9.20
N VAL A 73 0.70 -5.02 -10.49
CA VAL A 73 0.18 -6.00 -11.47
C VAL A 73 1.18 -7.12 -11.72
N SER A 74 2.47 -6.81 -11.84
CA SER A 74 3.53 -7.81 -12.01
C SER A 74 3.57 -8.77 -10.81
N GLU A 75 3.62 -8.24 -9.59
CA GLU A 75 3.63 -9.06 -8.37
C GLU A 75 2.33 -9.87 -8.21
N GLY A 76 1.17 -9.29 -8.51
CA GLY A 76 -0.11 -10.00 -8.51
C GLY A 76 -0.14 -11.16 -9.51
N THR A 77 0.40 -10.97 -10.71
CA THR A 77 0.44 -12.02 -11.75
C THR A 77 1.34 -13.18 -11.35
N LYS A 78 2.52 -12.89 -10.76
CA LYS A 78 3.42 -13.91 -10.22
C LYS A 78 2.74 -14.74 -9.14
N ALA A 79 2.05 -14.09 -8.21
CA ALA A 79 1.34 -14.76 -7.12
C ALA A 79 0.23 -15.68 -7.64
N VAL A 80 -0.58 -15.20 -8.58
CA VAL A 80 -1.65 -16.02 -9.22
C VAL A 80 -1.05 -17.22 -9.96
N THR A 81 0.04 -17.00 -10.70
CA THR A 81 0.74 -18.08 -11.41
C THR A 81 1.24 -19.15 -10.44
N LYS A 82 1.89 -18.74 -9.35
CA LYS A 82 2.35 -19.66 -8.31
C LYS A 82 1.18 -20.44 -7.68
N PHE A 83 0.06 -19.77 -7.40
CA PHE A 83 -1.12 -20.40 -6.83
C PHE A 83 -1.73 -21.46 -7.78
N THR A 84 -1.82 -21.17 -9.08
CA THR A 84 -2.37 -22.16 -10.04
C THR A 84 -1.40 -23.28 -10.38
N SER A 85 -0.10 -23.09 -10.17
CA SER A 85 0.93 -24.12 -10.34
C SER A 85 1.18 -24.96 -9.08
N SER A 86 0.52 -24.64 -7.96
CA SER A 86 0.59 -25.39 -6.70
C SER A 86 -0.42 -26.52 -6.65
#